data_AF-A0A1D2R6I9-F1
#
_entry.id   AF-A0A1D2R6I9-F1
#
_cell.length_a   1.000
_cell.length_b   1.000
_cell.length_c   1.000
_cell.angle_alpha   90.00
_cell.angle_beta   90.00
_cell.angle_gamma   90.00
#
_symmetry.space_group_name_H-M   'P 1'
#
loop_
_entity.id
_entity.type
_entity.pdbx_description
1 polymer ?
#
loop_
_entity_poly.entity_id
_entity_poly.type
_entity_poly.pdbx_seq_one_letter_code
_entity_poly.pdbx_strand_id
1 'polypeptide(L)' 'MKNEKIIYSISSEDVQTVAKQELDRELSDEEIKLVEDKIGDYIDWYESINSVINESILK' A
#
# COMPACT_ATOMS: atom_id res chain seq x y z
N MET A 1 15.15 14.80 13.74
CA MET A 1 14.48 14.19 12.58
C MET A 1 12.98 14.34 12.81
N LYS A 2 12.22 14.92 11.87
CA LYS A 2 10.76 14.94 12.00
C LYS A 2 10.30 13.48 12.04
N ASN A 3 9.51 13.10 13.03
CA ASN A 3 8.82 11.81 13.01
C ASN A 3 7.93 11.80 11.76
N GLU A 4 8.32 11.03 10.74
CA GLU A 4 7.43 10.76 9.62
C GLU A 4 6.24 9.98 10.17
N LYS A 5 5.10 10.66 10.21
CA LYS A 5 3.83 10.03 10.55
C LYS A 5 3.34 9.30 9.31
N ILE A 6 3.26 7.99 9.38
CA ILE A 6 2.60 7.17 8.36
C ILE A 6 1.10 7.51 8.41
N ILE A 7 0.55 7.99 7.30
CA ILE A 7 -0.88 8.34 7.17
C ILE A 7 -1.69 7.11 6.73
N TYR A 8 -1.12 6.27 5.87
CA TYR A 8 -1.70 5.03 5.38
C TYR A 8 -0.56 4.05 5.06
N SER A 9 -0.81 2.74 5.23
CA SER A 9 0.17 1.69 4.96
C SER A 9 -0.51 0.39 4.55
N ILE A 10 0.18 -0.38 3.72
CA ILE A 10 -0.12 -1.79 3.45
C ILE A 10 0.97 -2.60 4.14
N SER A 11 0.57 -3.58 4.94
CA SER A 11 1.47 -4.47 5.69
C SER A 11 1.72 -5.77 4.94
N SER A 12 2.75 -6.52 5.36
CA SER A 12 2.97 -7.88 4.88
C SER A 12 1.82 -8.83 5.24
N GLU A 13 1.08 -8.56 6.32
CA GLU A 13 -0.10 -9.33 6.71
C GLU A 13 -1.28 -9.11 5.73
N ASP A 14 -1.46 -7.88 5.25
CA ASP A 14 -2.45 -7.58 4.22
C ASP A 14 -2.13 -8.34 2.92
N VAL A 15 -0.86 -8.36 2.52
CA VAL A 15 -0.38 -9.12 1.36
C VAL A 15 -0.62 -10.62 1.54
N GLN A 16 -0.32 -11.18 2.71
CA GLN A 16 -0.56 -12.59 3.00
C GLN A 16 -2.04 -12.95 3.05
N THR A 17 -2.90 -12.04 3.54
CA THR A 17 -4.35 -12.23 3.56
C THR A 17 -4.89 -12.36 2.13
N VAL A 18 -4.47 -11.47 1.23
CA VAL A 18 -4.84 -11.54 -0.19
C VAL A 18 -4.28 -12.81 -0.83
N ALA A 19 -3.03 -13.17 -0.56
CA ALA A 19 -2.44 -14.39 -1.11
C ALA A 19 -3.19 -15.66 -0.69
N LYS A 20 -3.61 -15.76 0.57
CA LYS A 20 -4.43 -16.88 1.05
C LYS A 20 -5.79 -16.95 0.35
N GLN A 21 -6.42 -15.81 0.08
CA GLN A 21 -7.73 -15.76 -0.57
C GLN A 21 -7.65 -16.10 -2.07
N GLU A 22 -6.64 -15.57 -2.76
CA GLU A 22 -6.54 -15.68 -4.22
C GLU A 22 -5.71 -16.88 -4.69
N LEU A 23 -4.75 -17.35 -3.88
CA LEU A 23 -3.80 -18.41 -4.25
C LEU A 23 -3.88 -19.65 -3.34
N ASP A 24 -4.68 -19.64 -2.27
CA ASP A 24 -4.80 -20.70 -1.26
C ASP A 24 -3.46 -21.12 -0.63
N ARG A 25 -2.50 -20.18 -0.55
CA ARG A 25 -1.20 -20.37 0.10
C ARG A 25 -0.60 -19.07 0.61
N GLU A 26 0.41 -19.20 1.46
CA GLU A 26 1.27 -18.07 1.86
C GLU A 26 2.34 -17.79 0.80
N LEU A 27 2.74 -16.53 0.71
CA LEU A 27 3.90 -16.09 -0.06
C LEU A 27 5.18 -16.28 0.75
N SER A 28 6.29 -16.57 0.07
CA SER A 28 7.62 -16.51 0.68
C SER A 28 8.08 -15.06 0.91
N ASP A 29 9.11 -14.86 1.72
CA ASP A 29 9.68 -13.52 1.95
C ASP A 29 10.17 -12.87 0.64
N GLU A 30 10.70 -13.67 -0.30
CA GLU A 30 11.13 -13.19 -1.62
C GLU A 30 9.95 -12.73 -2.48
N GLU A 31 8.82 -13.45 -2.42
CA GLU A 31 7.59 -13.08 -3.12
C GLU A 31 6.95 -11.82 -2.50
N ILE A 32 6.94 -11.70 -1.17
CA ILE A 32 6.48 -10.49 -0.48
C ILE A 32 7.33 -9.29 -0.88
N LYS A 33 8.67 -9.46 -0.94
CA LYS A 33 9.58 -8.40 -1.37
C LYS A 33 9.27 -7.94 -2.80
N LEU A 34 8.97 -8.87 -3.70
CA LEU A 34 8.57 -8.54 -5.07
C LEU A 34 7.27 -7.74 -5.11
N VAL A 35 6.31 -8.03 -4.23
CA VAL A 35 5.08 -7.25 -4.09
C VAL A 35 5.40 -5.86 -3.56
N GLU A 36 6.18 -5.75 -2.48
CA GLU A 36 6.59 -4.46 -1.88
C GLU A 36 7.23 -3.52 -2.91
N ASP A 37 8.14 -4.06 -3.73
CA ASP A 37 8.88 -3.28 -4.72
C ASP A 37 8.01 -2.77 -5.88
N LYS A 38 6.86 -3.41 -6.13
CA LYS A 38 5.99 -3.12 -7.28
C LYS A 38 4.65 -2.50 -6.92
N ILE A 39 4.12 -2.76 -5.73
CA ILE A 39 2.75 -2.39 -5.36
C ILE A 39 2.54 -0.87 -5.44
N GLY A 40 3.58 -0.08 -5.15
CA GLY A 40 3.55 1.38 -5.28
C GLY A 40 3.27 1.86 -6.70
N ASP A 41 3.67 1.12 -7.73
CA ASP A 41 3.40 1.46 -9.14
C ASP A 41 1.93 1.24 -9.53
N TYR A 42 1.21 0.41 -8.77
CA TYR A 42 -0.21 0.13 -8.98
C TYR A 42 -1.13 1.01 -8.13
N ILE A 43 -0.57 1.78 -7.19
CA ILE A 43 -1.32 2.69 -6.33
C ILE A 43 -1.03 4.11 -6.78
N ASP A 44 -2.04 4.79 -7.32
CA ASP A 44 -1.96 6.22 -7.62
C ASP A 44 -2.07 7.06 -6.33
N TRP A 45 -1.06 6.92 -5.47
CA TRP A 45 -1.01 7.53 -4.14
C TRP A 45 -0.95 9.06 -4.23
N TYR A 46 -0.29 9.59 -5.27
CA TYR A 46 -0.20 11.03 -5.48
C TYR A 46 -1.57 11.60 -5.79
N GLU A 47 -2.27 11.05 -6.79
CA GLU A 47 -3.59 11.57 -7.17
C GLU A 47 -4.61 11.39 -6.06
N SER A 48 -4.54 10.28 -5.32
CA SER A 48 -5.39 10.05 -4.14
C SER A 48 -5.22 11.13 -3.07
N ILE A 49 -3.97 11.52 -2.76
CA ILE A 49 -3.69 12.61 -1.82
C ILE A 49 -4.16 13.95 -2.38
N ASN A 50 -3.85 14.23 -3.65
CA ASN A 50 -4.20 15.48 -4.32
C ASN A 50 -5.72 15.68 -4.37
N SER A 51 -6.48 14.64 -4.74
CA SER A 51 -7.95 14.65 -4.77
C SER A 51 -8.53 14.99 -3.40
N VAL A 52 -8.08 14.33 -2.32
CA VAL A 52 -8.59 14.61 -0.96
C VAL A 52 -8.27 16.04 -0.51
N ILE A 53 -7.08 16.56 -0.83
CA ILE A 53 -6.71 17.96 -0.52
C ILE A 53 -7.64 18.93 -1.27
N ASN A 54 -7.85 18.72 -2.57
CA ASN A 54 -8.70 19.60 -3.38
C ASN A 54 -10.15 19.59 -2.90
N GLU A 55 -10.72 18.41 -2.63
CA GLU A 55 -12.12 18.28 -2.22
C GLU A 55 -12.39 18.73 -0.78
N SER A 56 -11.46 18.43 0.15
CA SER A 56 -11.70 18.59 1.59
C SER A 56 -11.10 19.86 2.18
N ILE A 57 -10.03 20.39 1.57
CA ILE A 57 -9.27 21.52 2.13
C ILE A 57 -9.39 22.78 1.25
N LEU A 58 -9.14 22.65 -0.06
CA LEU A 58 -8.96 23.82 -0.94
C LEU A 58 -10.24 24.34 -1.64
N LYS A 59 -11.39 23.69 -1.41
CA LYS A 59 -12.73 23.99 -1.97
C LYS A 59 -12.88 25.24 -2.83
#